data_AF-A0A838ZLY4-F1
#
_entry.id   AF-A0A838ZLY4-F1
#
_cell.length_a   1.000
_cell.length_b   1.000
_cell.length_c   1.000
_cell.angle_alpha   90.00
_cell.angle_beta   90.00
_cell.angle_gamma   90.00
#
_symmetry.space_group_name_H-M   'P 1'
#
loop_
_entity.id
_entity.type
_entity.pdbx_description
1 polymer ?
#
loop_
_entity_poly.entity_id
_entity_poly.type
_entity_poly.pdbx_seq_one_letter_code
_entity_poly.pdbx_strand_id
1 'polypeptide(L)'
;MKIPLILIFLLFGTNSLIAQECIFLPDGKYKVLPNKEFPHYNEYLMEIRGDEFISHQDSLQVFKIVKNYCFFKLENTDLEEDDFTELDKMLNEQSLGYKILRSEKGIYDFVLYSISLKGQVYSGKFIRIEDEN
;
A
#
# COMPACT_ATOMS: atom_id res chain seq x y z
N MET A 1 58.25 10.20 -17.88
CA MET A 1 57.24 10.31 -16.80
C MET A 1 55.94 9.74 -17.31
N LYS A 2 55.51 8.60 -16.75
CA LYS A 2 54.24 7.93 -17.13
C LYS A 2 53.17 8.45 -16.17
N ILE A 3 52.27 9.29 -16.66
CA ILE A 3 51.06 9.69 -15.93
C ILE A 3 50.26 8.41 -15.70
N PRO A 4 49.93 8.03 -14.44
CA PRO A 4 49.19 6.80 -14.22
C PRO A 4 47.76 6.99 -14.75
N LEU A 5 47.37 6.11 -15.67
CA LEU A 5 46.07 5.99 -16.33
C LEU A 5 44.89 5.66 -15.37
N ILE A 6 45.04 5.94 -14.08
CA ILE A 6 44.13 5.54 -13.00
C ILE A 6 43.06 6.62 -12.72
N LEU A 7 43.23 7.84 -13.24
CA LEU A 7 42.29 8.94 -13.00
C LEU A 7 40.99 8.89 -13.83
N ILE A 8 40.82 7.92 -14.73
CA ILE A 8 39.64 7.84 -15.61
C ILE A 8 38.57 6.86 -15.09
N PHE A 9 38.87 6.01 -14.12
CA PHE A 9 37.89 5.07 -13.56
C PHE A 9 36.98 5.67 -12.47
N LEU A 10 37.21 6.92 -12.04
CA LEU A 10 36.46 7.57 -10.97
C LEU A 10 35.28 8.45 -11.45
N LEU A 11 34.92 8.39 -12.73
CA LEU A 11 33.81 9.16 -13.31
C LEU A 11 32.54 8.34 -13.61
N PHE A 12 32.55 7.03 -13.33
CA PHE A 12 31.34 6.19 -13.38
C PHE A 12 30.69 5.99 -12.01
N GLY A 13 30.89 6.93 -11.09
CA GLY A 13 29.96 7.17 -9.99
C GLY A 13 28.70 7.85 -10.52
N THR A 14 28.05 7.29 -11.55
CA THR A 14 26.70 7.72 -11.89
C THR A 14 25.82 7.29 -10.75
N ASN A 15 25.32 8.28 -10.03
CA ASN A 15 24.24 8.20 -9.06
C ASN A 15 23.17 7.20 -9.52
N SER A 16 23.32 5.94 -9.14
CA SER A 16 22.19 5.01 -9.07
C SER A 16 21.42 5.34 -7.80
N LEU A 17 20.93 6.58 -7.71
CA LEU A 17 19.67 6.86 -7.03
C LEU A 17 18.64 6.12 -7.88
N ILE A 18 18.53 4.80 -7.64
CA ILE A 18 17.45 3.99 -8.16
C ILE A 18 16.20 4.71 -7.65
N ALA A 19 15.55 5.48 -8.52
CA ALA A 19 14.24 6.01 -8.24
C ALA A 19 13.41 4.79 -7.86
N GLN A 20 13.07 4.67 -6.59
CA GLN A 20 12.25 3.57 -6.11
C GLN A 20 10.90 3.79 -6.78
N GLU A 21 10.60 3.02 -7.83
CA GLU A 21 9.33 3.14 -8.53
C GLU A 21 8.23 2.80 -7.52
N CYS A 22 7.50 3.83 -7.07
CA CYS A 22 6.39 3.66 -6.17
C CYS A 22 5.24 2.97 -6.91
N ILE A 23 4.82 1.82 -6.41
CA ILE A 23 3.67 1.10 -6.96
C ILE A 23 2.42 1.55 -6.19
N PHE A 24 1.36 1.88 -6.93
CA PHE A 24 0.04 2.14 -6.37
C PHE A 24 -0.97 1.18 -7.00
N LEU A 25 -2.06 0.89 -6.27
CA LEU A 25 -3.17 0.11 -6.81
C LEU A 25 -3.85 0.93 -7.92
N PRO A 26 -4.06 0.35 -9.12
CA PRO A 26 -4.93 0.96 -10.12
C PRO A 26 -6.40 0.81 -9.71
N ASP A 27 -7.29 1.49 -10.44
CA ASP A 27 -8.73 1.32 -10.27
C ASP A 27 -9.15 -0.11 -10.55
N GLY A 28 -10.10 -0.62 -9.78
CA GLY A 28 -10.65 -1.97 -9.93
C GLY A 28 -11.15 -2.59 -8.63
N LYS A 29 -11.72 -3.78 -8.74
CA LYS A 29 -12.15 -4.60 -7.59
C LYS A 29 -11.05 -5.56 -7.18
N TYR A 30 -10.94 -5.79 -5.88
CA TYR A 30 -9.89 -6.60 -5.30
C TYR A 30 -10.42 -7.50 -4.19
N LYS A 31 -9.87 -8.71 -4.14
CA LYS A 31 -9.89 -9.56 -2.96
C LYS A 31 -8.64 -9.29 -2.13
N VAL A 32 -8.81 -8.97 -0.85
CA VAL A 32 -7.71 -8.79 0.10
C VAL A 32 -7.49 -10.09 0.85
N LEU A 33 -6.27 -10.62 0.76
CA LEU A 33 -5.84 -11.83 1.45
C LEU A 33 -4.72 -11.49 2.44
N PRO A 34 -5.01 -11.41 3.74
CA PRO A 34 -3.97 -11.30 4.76
C PRO A 34 -3.02 -12.51 4.74
N ASN A 35 -1.76 -12.28 5.07
CA ASN A 35 -0.78 -13.37 5.22
C ASN A 35 -1.16 -14.26 6.41
N LYS A 36 -0.86 -15.56 6.31
CA LYS A 36 -1.23 -16.58 7.32
C LYS A 36 -0.70 -16.30 8.73
N GLU A 37 0.37 -15.51 8.85
CA GLU A 37 0.96 -15.05 10.11
C GLU A 37 0.04 -14.11 10.90
N PHE A 38 -1.02 -13.59 10.26
CA PHE A 38 -2.01 -12.68 10.84
C PHE A 38 -3.42 -13.32 10.83
N PRO A 39 -3.64 -14.42 11.58
CA PRO A 39 -4.85 -15.25 11.48
C PRO A 39 -6.14 -14.56 11.97
N HIS A 40 -6.03 -13.42 12.65
CA HIS A 40 -7.17 -12.64 13.13
C HIS A 40 -7.77 -11.73 12.06
N TYR A 41 -7.10 -11.54 10.91
CA TYR A 41 -7.62 -10.73 9.82
C TYR A 41 -8.25 -11.63 8.77
N ASN A 42 -9.54 -11.41 8.52
CA ASN A 42 -10.29 -12.15 7.52
C ASN A 42 -10.03 -11.61 6.11
N GLU A 43 -10.24 -12.46 5.11
CA GLU A 43 -10.32 -12.00 3.72
C GLU A 43 -11.53 -11.10 3.51
N TYR A 44 -11.41 -10.11 2.62
CA TYR A 44 -12.51 -9.20 2.29
C TYR A 44 -12.42 -8.67 0.86
N LEU A 45 -13.48 -8.03 0.40
CA LEU A 45 -13.57 -7.39 -0.91
C LEU A 45 -13.51 -5.87 -0.78
N MET A 46 -12.85 -5.22 -1.73
CA MET A 46 -12.81 -3.77 -1.84
C MET A 46 -12.74 -3.32 -3.31
N GLU A 47 -12.99 -2.04 -3.55
CA GLU A 47 -12.85 -1.39 -4.84
C GLU A 47 -11.99 -0.11 -4.70
N ILE A 48 -11.11 0.12 -5.67
CA ILE A 48 -10.44 1.41 -5.88
C ILE A 48 -11.14 2.11 -7.04
N ARG A 49 -11.59 3.34 -6.81
CA ARG A 49 -12.19 4.20 -7.83
C ARG A 49 -11.60 5.60 -7.73
N GLY A 50 -10.58 5.90 -8.53
CA GLY A 50 -9.87 7.18 -8.47
C GLY A 50 -9.11 7.35 -7.16
N ASP A 51 -9.57 8.28 -6.31
CA ASP A 51 -9.06 8.51 -4.96
C ASP A 51 -9.97 7.94 -3.86
N GLU A 52 -10.89 7.04 -4.21
CA GLU A 52 -11.76 6.36 -3.24
C GLU A 52 -11.33 4.91 -3.03
N PHE A 53 -11.32 4.50 -1.76
CA PHE A 53 -11.24 3.11 -1.31
C PHE A 53 -12.61 2.73 -0.76
N ILE A 54 -13.23 1.70 -1.34
CA ILE A 54 -14.57 1.26 -0.99
C ILE A 54 -14.47 -0.13 -0.38
N SER A 55 -14.79 -0.27 0.91
CA SER A 55 -14.80 -1.56 1.63
C SER A 55 -16.18 -2.21 1.58
N HIS A 56 -16.22 -3.54 1.40
CA HIS A 56 -17.45 -4.35 1.38
C HIS A 56 -17.53 -5.38 2.52
N GLN A 57 -16.83 -5.14 3.63
CA GLN A 57 -16.62 -6.18 4.66
C GLN A 57 -17.84 -6.40 5.57
N ASP A 58 -18.44 -5.33 6.10
CA ASP A 58 -19.63 -5.39 6.99
C ASP A 58 -20.70 -4.40 6.53
N SER A 59 -20.32 -3.15 6.34
CA SER A 59 -21.10 -2.08 5.71
C SER A 59 -20.31 -1.48 4.56
N LEU A 60 -21.00 -0.87 3.60
CA LEU A 60 -20.33 -0.12 2.54
C LEU A 60 -19.66 1.10 3.18
N GLN A 61 -18.34 1.07 3.27
CA GLN A 61 -17.55 2.20 3.76
C GLN A 61 -16.71 2.78 2.64
N VAL A 62 -16.70 4.11 2.55
CA VAL A 62 -15.91 4.84 1.57
C VAL A 62 -14.88 5.67 2.31
N PHE A 63 -13.62 5.52 1.90
CA PHE A 63 -12.49 6.26 2.43
C PHE A 63 -11.80 7.00 1.28
N LYS A 64 -11.27 8.18 1.58
CA LYS A 64 -10.40 8.91 0.66
C LYS A 64 -8.98 8.36 0.74
N ILE A 65 -8.36 8.16 -0.41
CA ILE A 65 -6.97 7.71 -0.56
C ILE A 65 -6.05 8.93 -0.60
N VAL A 66 -5.21 9.06 0.42
CA VAL A 66 -4.16 10.09 0.46
C VAL A 66 -2.80 9.45 0.18
N LYS A 67 -2.24 9.77 -0.98
CA LYS A 67 -0.95 9.24 -1.43
C LYS A 67 0.20 10.09 -0.88
N ASN A 68 1.22 9.45 -0.30
CA ASN A 68 2.43 10.10 0.18
C ASN A 68 3.65 9.18 -0.04
N TYR A 69 4.64 9.65 -0.80
CA TYR A 69 5.95 9.02 -1.06
C TYR A 69 6.00 7.47 -0.92
N CYS A 70 5.49 6.75 -1.93
CA CYS A 70 5.39 5.28 -1.99
C CYS A 70 4.44 4.59 -1.00
N PHE A 71 3.62 5.35 -0.27
CA PHE A 71 2.56 4.84 0.58
C PHE A 71 1.23 5.53 0.24
N PHE A 72 0.12 4.91 0.61
CA PHE A 72 -1.17 5.59 0.67
C PHE A 72 -1.85 5.33 2.01
N LYS A 73 -2.59 6.32 2.47
CA LYS A 73 -3.44 6.26 3.66
C LYS A 73 -4.89 6.29 3.26
N LEU A 74 -5.73 5.79 4.15
CA LEU A 74 -7.17 5.94 4.06
C LEU A 74 -7.57 7.02 5.06
N GLU A 75 -8.21 8.09 4.59
CA GLU A 75 -8.85 9.10 5.43
C GLU A 75 -10.35 8.87 5.37
N ASN A 76 -10.99 8.78 6.53
CA ASN A 76 -12.43 8.58 6.57
C ASN A 76 -13.14 9.85 6.11
N THR A 77 -14.08 9.71 5.18
CA THR A 77 -14.82 10.86 4.66
C THR A 77 -16.03 11.23 5.52
N ASP A 78 -16.67 10.30 6.22
CA ASP A 78 -17.87 10.58 7.05
C ASP A 78 -18.22 9.39 7.98
N LEU A 79 -17.77 9.36 9.24
CA LEU A 79 -18.33 8.51 10.30
C LEU A 79 -18.22 9.22 11.67
N GLU A 80 -19.33 9.30 12.41
CA GLU A 80 -19.31 9.61 13.85
C GLU A 80 -18.62 8.45 14.59
N GLU A 81 -17.80 8.76 15.61
CA GLU A 81 -16.87 7.80 16.27
C GLU A 81 -17.52 6.52 16.85
N ASP A 82 -18.84 6.53 17.04
CA ASP A 82 -19.57 5.47 17.73
C ASP A 82 -19.82 4.20 16.87
N ASP A 83 -19.67 4.26 15.54
CA ASP A 83 -19.98 3.15 14.62
C ASP A 83 -18.74 2.39 14.07
N PHE A 84 -17.54 2.71 14.56
CA PHE A 84 -16.31 2.08 14.04
C PHE A 84 -16.12 0.62 14.48
N THR A 85 -15.88 -0.27 13.51
CA THR A 85 -15.31 -1.61 13.77
C THR A 85 -13.85 -1.48 14.24
N GLU A 86 -13.26 -2.55 14.79
CA GLU A 86 -11.87 -2.53 15.27
C GLU A 86 -10.87 -2.22 14.13
N LEU A 87 -11.15 -2.72 12.92
CA LEU A 87 -10.37 -2.41 11.72
C LEU A 87 -10.51 -0.93 11.34
N ASP A 88 -11.70 -0.35 11.46
CA ASP A 88 -11.93 1.05 11.12
C ASP A 88 -11.22 1.99 12.10
N LYS A 89 -11.20 1.66 13.38
CA LYS A 89 -10.42 2.39 14.39
C LYS A 89 -8.93 2.37 14.05
N MET A 90 -8.40 1.21 13.65
CA MET A 90 -7.02 1.09 13.21
C MET A 90 -6.74 1.91 11.95
N LEU A 91 -7.58 1.80 10.92
CA LEU A 91 -7.40 2.53 9.66
C LEU A 91 -7.53 4.05 9.83
N ASN A 92 -8.35 4.50 10.78
CA ASN A 92 -8.54 5.92 11.11
C ASN A 92 -7.44 6.50 12.02
N GLU A 93 -6.57 5.66 12.62
CA GLU A 93 -5.37 6.19 13.26
C GLU A 93 -4.50 6.85 12.19
N GLN A 94 -4.29 8.17 12.30
CA GLN A 94 -3.57 9.05 11.36
C GLN A 94 -2.13 8.61 11.01
N SER A 95 -1.68 7.49 11.56
CA SER A 95 -0.36 6.92 11.36
C SER A 95 -0.33 5.61 10.57
N LEU A 96 -1.45 5.01 10.16
CA LEU A 96 -1.38 3.80 9.32
C LEU A 96 -1.26 4.15 7.82
N GLY A 97 -0.46 3.38 7.10
CA GLY A 97 -0.27 3.54 5.66
C GLY A 97 0.08 2.24 4.96
N TYR A 98 -0.53 2.01 3.80
CA TYR A 98 -0.25 0.89 2.92
C TYR A 98 0.96 1.17 2.05
N LYS A 99 1.91 0.24 2.03
CA LYS A 99 2.99 0.19 1.06
C LYS A 99 2.78 -0.98 0.12
N ILE A 100 2.79 -0.73 -1.19
CA ILE A 100 2.85 -1.81 -2.17
C ILE A 100 4.31 -2.15 -2.43
N LEU A 101 4.67 -3.40 -2.24
CA LEU A 101 6.05 -3.90 -2.36
C LEU A 101 6.34 -4.44 -3.76
N ARG A 102 5.36 -5.10 -4.35
CA ARG A 102 5.48 -5.79 -5.64
C ARG A 102 4.12 -5.85 -6.31
N SER A 103 4.12 -5.76 -7.64
CA SER A 103 2.97 -6.07 -8.48
C SER A 103 3.34 -7.14 -9.50
N GLU A 104 2.52 -8.18 -9.62
CA GLU A 104 2.65 -9.21 -10.65
C GLU A 104 1.27 -9.73 -11.05
N LYS A 105 0.92 -9.60 -12.34
CA LYS A 105 -0.30 -10.17 -12.93
C LYS A 105 -1.58 -9.92 -12.10
N GLY A 106 -1.83 -8.67 -11.72
CA GLY A 106 -3.00 -8.30 -10.93
C GLY A 106 -2.90 -8.62 -9.43
N ILE A 107 -1.78 -9.18 -8.95
CA ILE A 107 -1.51 -9.43 -7.54
C ILE A 107 -0.56 -8.34 -7.03
N TYR A 108 -0.91 -7.70 -5.92
CA TYR A 108 -0.14 -6.63 -5.29
C TYR A 108 0.18 -7.00 -3.85
N ASP A 109 1.45 -7.27 -3.57
CA ASP A 109 1.93 -7.54 -2.22
C ASP A 109 1.98 -6.24 -1.43
N PHE A 110 1.37 -6.21 -0.25
CA PHE A 110 1.33 -5.02 0.58
C PHE A 110 1.79 -5.27 2.01
N VAL A 111 2.23 -4.18 2.64
CA VAL A 111 2.42 -4.08 4.09
C VAL A 111 1.61 -2.89 4.58
N LEU A 112 0.80 -3.09 5.63
CA LEU A 112 0.24 -2.01 6.42
C LEU A 112 1.24 -1.65 7.51
N TYR A 113 1.67 -0.40 7.54
CA TYR A 113 2.71 0.10 8.42
C TYR A 113 2.15 1.16 9.35
N SER A 114 2.50 1.09 10.63
CA SER A 114 2.33 2.21 11.55
C SER A 114 3.52 3.15 11.41
N ILE A 115 3.28 4.33 10.86
CA ILE A 115 4.23 5.42 10.69
C ILE A 115 4.72 5.94 12.05
N SER A 116 3.83 5.96 13.05
CA SER A 116 4.16 6.42 14.41
C SER A 116 5.00 5.40 15.17
N LEU A 117 4.62 4.12 15.14
CA LEU A 117 5.34 3.05 15.85
C LEU A 117 6.49 2.46 15.04
N LYS A 118 6.63 2.88 13.78
CA LYS A 118 7.60 2.41 12.81
C LYS A 118 7.61 0.88 12.62
N GLY A 119 6.45 0.24 12.76
CA GLY A 119 6.30 -1.21 12.74
C GLY A 119 5.29 -1.68 11.69
N GLN A 120 5.53 -2.87 11.15
CA GLN A 120 4.51 -3.58 10.36
C GLN A 120 3.37 -4.00 11.28
N VAL A 121 2.15 -3.61 10.92
CA VAL A 121 0.93 -4.01 11.61
C VAL A 121 0.46 -5.35 11.06
N TYR A 122 0.28 -5.44 9.74
CA TYR A 122 0.07 -6.70 9.04
C TYR A 122 0.47 -6.58 7.57
N SER A 123 0.43 -7.70 6.85
CA SER A 123 0.73 -7.75 5.41
C SER A 123 -0.15 -8.76 4.70
N GLY A 124 -0.20 -8.66 3.38
CA GLY A 124 -1.04 -9.53 2.58
C GLY A 124 -0.94 -9.23 1.09
N LYS A 125 -1.97 -9.62 0.37
CA LYS A 125 -2.10 -9.44 -1.08
C LYS A 125 -3.42 -8.76 -1.42
N PHE A 126 -3.38 -7.76 -2.29
CA PHE A 126 -4.55 -7.37 -3.08
C PHE A 126 -4.54 -8.18 -4.37
N ILE A 127 -5.60 -8.94 -4.63
CA ILE A 127 -5.76 -9.73 -5.85
C ILE A 127 -6.85 -9.07 -6.66
N ARG A 128 -6.49 -8.49 -7.80
CA ARG A 128 -7.43 -7.87 -8.72
C ARG A 128 -8.40 -8.92 -9.24
N ILE A 129 -9.68 -8.61 -9.18
CA ILE A 129 -10.75 -9.41 -9.77
C ILE A 129 -10.95 -8.83 -11.18
N GLU A 130 -10.63 -9.62 -12.20
CA GLU A 130 -10.97 -9.24 -13.58
C GLU A 130 -12.47 -9.45 -13.75
N ASP A 131 -13.17 -8.44 -14.26
CA ASP A 131 -14.56 -8.63 -14.67
C ASP A 131 -14.57 -9.63 -15.83
N GLU A 132 -15.25 -10.77 -15.66
CA GLU A 132 -15.52 -11.71 -16.76
C GLU A 132 -16.35 -10.96 -17.81
N ASN A 133 -15.71 -10.54 -18.90
CA ASN A 133 -16.39 -10.01 -20.09
C ASN A 133 -17.21 -11.09 -20.80
#